data_AF-A0A538BPX5-F1
#
_entry.id   AF-A0A538BPX5-F1
#
_cell.length_a   1.000
_cell.length_b   1.000
_cell.length_c   1.000
_cell.angle_alpha   90.00
_cell.angle_beta   90.00
_cell.angle_gamma   90.00
#
_symmetry.space_group_name_H-M   'P 1'
#
loop_
_entity.id
_entity.type
_entity.pdbx_description
1 polymer ?
#
loop_
_entity_poly.entity_id
_entity_poly.type
_entity_poly.pdbx_seq_one_letter_code
_entity_poly.pdbx_strand_id
1 'polypeptide(L)'
;MSDMPLWERRFRAPKMTLPRWSRNAPDRAVFASNEFGVWQVHSWNVGTGERRKISDHPVGVTQGYASLDGDEVLFWQEDTGDETGRWLRQGFEGGGSEPLFEGLPVGWNDGVALGSGIAAVAIADRDGGFAVFVSIDGGPAKEIARSTEWIGIAGNWEDAGDRAGLSTDGTLLALQHAEHGDVLHPSLRIVDPRTGSMLGERGDGSSSVLATAWSPIEGDRRLAVVHDEEDRERAAIWDLATGAWSNLDSSLPGDVTAVDWWPDASALLLRHGYDGRHELFRYDITPASASRIETPPGSITDARVRPDGSVWYRHTDGVHRARILDDRGDEPIGVRGEAAPAGRPFLDWRYANDQQQQVHGWIVEPDGDGPHPVMVFVHGGPHWLYEDAYFPEVQAYVDAGFLVAMPNYRGSSGYGRSWSDALTGDVGFTDVDDVTAGLRDLLGRPDVDASRTVIAGWSWGGYITLMELGRYPDLWTAGMAGVPVGDYVRAYEEEAPSLQALDRALMGGTPAT
;
A
#
# COMPACT_ATOMS: atom_id res chain seq x y z
N MET A 1 3.04 -13.08 -34.32
CA MET A 1 2.85 -12.85 -32.87
C MET A 1 3.73 -13.86 -32.18
N SER A 2 4.89 -13.61 -31.59
CA SER A 2 5.86 -12.52 -31.51
C SER A 2 7.05 -13.26 -30.87
N ASP A 3 8.27 -13.21 -31.42
CA ASP A 3 9.48 -13.88 -30.87
C ASP A 3 9.94 -13.29 -29.50
N MET A 4 9.03 -12.67 -28.74
CA MET A 4 9.33 -12.04 -27.46
C MET A 4 9.69 -13.12 -26.43
N PRO A 5 10.90 -13.05 -25.84
CA PRO A 5 11.32 -13.98 -24.80
C PRO A 5 10.32 -14.04 -23.63
N LEU A 6 10.27 -15.19 -22.96
CA LEU A 6 9.32 -15.43 -21.87
C LEU A 6 9.42 -14.39 -20.76
N TRP A 7 10.64 -14.04 -20.34
CA TRP A 7 10.87 -13.01 -19.33
C TRP A 7 10.28 -11.67 -19.77
N GLU A 8 10.52 -11.23 -21.01
CA GLU A 8 10.04 -9.94 -21.51
C GLU A 8 8.51 -9.87 -21.53
N ARG A 9 7.84 -11.00 -21.86
CA ARG A 9 6.36 -11.10 -21.78
C ARG A 9 5.83 -10.92 -20.36
N ARG A 10 6.55 -11.39 -19.32
CA ARG A 10 6.14 -11.21 -17.91
C ARG A 10 6.21 -9.74 -17.49
N PHE A 11 7.27 -9.02 -17.89
CA PHE A 11 7.47 -7.61 -17.53
C PHE A 11 6.60 -6.65 -18.33
N ARG A 12 6.30 -6.97 -19.59
CA ARG A 12 5.45 -6.13 -20.45
C ARG A 12 3.96 -6.37 -20.29
N ALA A 13 3.57 -7.42 -19.56
CA ALA A 13 2.17 -7.69 -19.29
C ALA A 13 1.55 -6.51 -18.52
N PRO A 14 0.48 -5.91 -19.05
CA PRO A 14 -0.10 -4.74 -18.43
C PRO A 14 -0.86 -5.13 -17.16
N LYS A 15 -0.93 -4.16 -16.25
CA LYS A 15 -1.54 -4.23 -14.93
C LYS A 15 -2.54 -3.08 -14.78
N MET A 16 -3.42 -3.22 -13.81
CA MET A 16 -4.34 -2.15 -13.42
C MET A 16 -4.63 -2.19 -11.92
N THR A 17 -5.01 -1.04 -11.37
CA THR A 17 -5.54 -0.90 -10.01
C THR A 17 -7.01 -1.32 -9.97
N LEU A 18 -7.55 -1.55 -8.77
CA LEU A 18 -8.99 -1.65 -8.60
C LEU A 18 -9.63 -0.31 -9.01
N PRO A 19 -10.70 -0.30 -9.83
CA PRO A 19 -11.38 0.94 -10.17
C PRO A 19 -12.05 1.56 -8.94
N ARG A 20 -11.86 2.87 -8.76
CA ARG A 20 -12.52 3.69 -7.75
C ARG A 20 -13.72 4.40 -8.40
N TRP A 21 -14.93 4.07 -7.97
CA TRP A 21 -16.14 4.71 -8.48
C TRP A 21 -16.53 5.95 -7.69
N SER A 22 -17.11 6.90 -8.42
CA SER A 22 -17.77 8.06 -7.86
C SER A 22 -18.92 7.63 -6.94
N ARG A 23 -19.08 8.34 -5.83
CA ARG A 23 -20.10 8.04 -4.82
C ARG A 23 -21.52 8.35 -5.32
N ASN A 24 -21.72 9.49 -5.98
CA ASN A 24 -23.03 9.92 -6.48
C ASN A 24 -23.27 9.49 -7.93
N ALA A 25 -22.24 9.02 -8.63
CA ALA A 25 -22.33 8.48 -9.98
C ALA A 25 -21.58 7.14 -10.12
N PRO A 26 -22.07 6.03 -9.54
CA PRO A 26 -21.34 4.75 -9.46
C PRO A 26 -20.96 4.10 -10.78
N ASP A 27 -21.59 4.50 -11.88
CA ASP A 27 -21.19 4.08 -13.23
C ASP A 27 -19.93 4.79 -13.73
N ARG A 28 -19.43 5.81 -13.01
CA ARG A 28 -18.23 6.56 -13.37
C ARG A 28 -17.09 6.17 -12.44
N ALA A 29 -16.16 5.39 -12.97
CA ALA A 29 -15.00 4.89 -12.24
C ALA A 29 -13.68 5.41 -12.82
N VAL A 30 -12.66 5.47 -11.97
CA VAL A 30 -11.30 5.85 -12.31
C VAL A 30 -10.36 4.73 -11.90
N PHE A 31 -9.40 4.41 -12.74
CA PHE A 31 -8.37 3.41 -12.44
C PHE A 31 -7.04 3.83 -13.07
N ALA A 32 -5.92 3.36 -12.53
CA ALA A 32 -4.63 3.48 -13.18
C ALA A 32 -4.28 2.17 -13.90
N SER A 33 -3.63 2.28 -15.07
CA SER A 33 -3.12 1.13 -15.82
C SER A 33 -1.92 1.53 -16.67
N ASN A 34 -1.02 0.58 -16.90
CA ASN A 34 0.09 0.71 -17.83
C ASN A 34 -0.19 0.00 -19.18
N GLU A 35 -1.45 -0.17 -19.59
CA GLU A 35 -1.83 -0.77 -20.89
C GLU A 35 -1.23 -0.04 -22.12
N PHE A 36 -0.76 1.20 -21.93
CA PHE A 36 -0.06 2.01 -22.94
C PHE A 36 1.47 2.07 -22.74
N GLY A 37 2.04 1.19 -21.90
CA GLY A 37 3.48 1.06 -21.65
C GLY A 37 4.00 1.85 -20.44
N VAL A 38 3.34 2.94 -20.07
CA VAL A 38 3.59 3.72 -18.85
C VAL A 38 2.27 3.84 -18.08
N TRP A 39 2.32 3.86 -16.74
CA TRP A 39 1.13 4.05 -15.91
C TRP A 39 0.41 5.35 -16.26
N GLN A 40 -0.89 5.27 -16.48
CA GLN A 40 -1.75 6.42 -16.70
C GLN A 40 -3.08 6.23 -15.96
N VAL A 41 -3.71 7.32 -15.60
CA VAL A 41 -5.08 7.35 -15.06
C VAL A 41 -6.07 7.31 -16.21
N HIS A 42 -7.13 6.54 -16.02
CA HIS A 42 -8.20 6.29 -16.99
C HIS A 42 -9.55 6.52 -16.34
N SER A 43 -10.49 7.05 -17.12
CA SER A 43 -11.91 7.02 -16.78
C SER A 43 -12.58 5.81 -17.41
N TRP A 44 -13.60 5.28 -16.74
CA TRP A 44 -14.40 4.16 -17.19
C TRP A 44 -15.86 4.37 -16.85
N ASN A 45 -16.71 4.38 -17.88
CA ASN A 45 -18.14 4.25 -17.72
C ASN A 45 -18.50 2.75 -17.62
N VAL A 46 -18.87 2.30 -16.43
CA VAL A 46 -19.19 0.89 -16.13
C VAL A 46 -20.39 0.41 -16.95
N GLY A 47 -21.43 1.24 -17.06
CA GLY A 47 -22.67 0.89 -17.77
C GLY A 47 -22.50 0.76 -19.29
N THR A 48 -21.66 1.58 -19.92
CA THR A 48 -21.41 1.53 -21.37
C THR A 48 -20.17 0.71 -21.74
N GLY A 49 -19.28 0.44 -20.79
CA GLY A 49 -17.98 -0.19 -21.02
C GLY A 49 -16.92 0.76 -21.59
N GLU A 50 -17.23 2.03 -21.79
CA GLU A 50 -16.34 3.00 -22.42
C GLU A 50 -15.18 3.38 -21.49
N ARG A 51 -13.94 3.27 -21.99
CA ARG A 51 -12.72 3.64 -21.24
C ARG A 51 -11.94 4.71 -21.98
N ARG A 52 -11.42 5.69 -21.26
CA ARG A 52 -10.58 6.76 -21.82
C ARG A 52 -9.32 6.95 -21.01
N LYS A 53 -8.20 7.14 -21.69
CA LYS A 53 -6.95 7.58 -21.09
C LYS A 53 -7.08 9.07 -20.74
N ILE A 54 -6.97 9.40 -19.46
CA ILE A 54 -7.15 10.77 -18.94
C ILE A 54 -5.81 11.49 -18.91
N SER A 55 -4.79 10.86 -18.30
CA SER A 55 -3.44 11.41 -18.26
C SER A 55 -2.58 10.89 -19.41
N ASP A 56 -1.59 11.69 -19.82
CA ASP A 56 -0.61 11.27 -20.83
C ASP A 56 0.77 11.86 -20.53
N HIS A 57 1.30 11.53 -19.36
CA HIS A 57 2.59 12.06 -18.89
C HIS A 57 3.70 11.00 -19.03
N PRO A 58 4.90 11.34 -19.57
CA PRO A 58 5.96 10.36 -19.82
C PRO A 58 6.55 9.72 -18.55
N VAL A 59 6.50 10.41 -17.41
CA VAL A 59 6.91 9.84 -16.11
C VAL A 59 5.90 8.80 -15.62
N GLY A 60 4.63 9.01 -15.96
CA GLY A 60 3.51 8.18 -15.54
C GLY A 60 2.68 8.83 -14.45
N VAL A 61 1.43 8.38 -14.36
CA VAL A 61 0.43 8.84 -13.39
C VAL A 61 -0.23 7.60 -12.81
N THR A 62 0.02 7.35 -11.53
CA THR A 62 -0.37 6.12 -10.84
C THR A 62 -1.58 6.30 -9.91
N GLN A 63 -1.89 7.54 -9.53
CA GLN A 63 -2.95 7.85 -8.59
C GLN A 63 -4.00 8.78 -9.21
N GLY A 64 -5.26 8.38 -9.11
CA GLY A 64 -6.38 9.23 -9.51
C GLY A 64 -7.73 8.74 -8.98
N TYR A 65 -8.67 9.67 -8.85
CA TYR A 65 -9.99 9.44 -8.30
C TYR A 65 -11.07 10.15 -9.12
N ALA A 66 -12.30 9.66 -9.01
CA ALA A 66 -13.46 10.38 -9.52
C ALA A 66 -13.90 11.43 -8.48
N SER A 67 -14.35 12.59 -8.94
CA SER A 67 -15.14 13.51 -8.13
C SER A 67 -16.42 12.85 -7.60
N LEU A 68 -17.01 13.42 -6.54
CA LEU A 68 -18.22 12.86 -5.92
C LEU A 68 -19.40 12.71 -6.89
N ASP A 69 -19.55 13.64 -7.84
CA ASP A 69 -20.61 13.60 -8.87
C ASP A 69 -20.14 12.91 -10.16
N GLY A 70 -18.86 12.55 -10.23
CA GLY A 70 -18.26 11.81 -11.33
C GLY A 70 -18.03 12.64 -12.58
N ASP A 71 -18.19 13.96 -12.54
CA ASP A 71 -17.98 14.86 -13.69
C ASP A 71 -16.52 15.17 -13.97
N GLU A 72 -15.67 15.06 -12.95
CA GLU A 72 -14.23 15.28 -13.04
C GLU A 72 -13.44 14.06 -12.56
N VAL A 73 -12.23 13.93 -13.10
CA VAL A 73 -11.16 13.04 -12.67
C VAL A 73 -10.03 13.91 -12.15
N LEU A 74 -9.48 13.54 -11.02
CA LEU A 74 -8.36 14.21 -10.40
C LEU A 74 -7.23 13.21 -10.18
N PHE A 75 -6.01 13.68 -10.34
CA PHE A 75 -4.84 12.82 -10.39
C PHE A 75 -3.59 13.57 -9.95
N TRP A 76 -2.66 12.84 -9.37
CA TRP A 76 -1.35 13.37 -8.98
C TRP A 76 -0.38 13.24 -10.15
N GLN A 77 0.21 14.35 -10.59
CA GLN A 77 1.23 14.35 -11.64
C GLN A 77 2.56 14.89 -11.12
N GLU A 78 3.60 14.11 -11.35
CA GLU A 78 5.02 14.49 -11.20
C GLU A 78 5.67 14.71 -12.56
N ASP A 79 6.66 15.60 -12.62
CA ASP A 79 7.28 16.02 -13.88
C ASP A 79 8.70 15.44 -14.09
N THR A 80 9.37 15.01 -13.02
CA THR A 80 10.81 14.68 -13.02
C THR A 80 11.15 13.31 -12.47
N GLY A 81 10.22 12.64 -11.77
CA GLY A 81 10.46 11.39 -11.06
C GLY A 81 11.17 11.56 -9.71
N ASP A 82 11.17 12.78 -9.15
CA ASP A 82 11.63 13.07 -7.78
C ASP A 82 10.47 13.04 -6.75
N GLU A 83 9.32 12.51 -7.16
CA GLU A 83 8.08 12.41 -6.38
C GLU A 83 7.45 13.77 -5.99
N THR A 84 7.98 14.88 -6.53
CA THR A 84 7.36 16.19 -6.39
C THR A 84 6.43 16.50 -7.54
N GLY A 85 5.26 17.06 -7.21
CA GLY A 85 4.20 17.20 -8.19
C GLY A 85 3.06 18.10 -7.75
N ARG A 86 1.93 17.93 -8.44
CA ARG A 86 0.69 18.66 -8.17
C ARG A 86 -0.51 17.75 -8.34
N TRP A 87 -1.56 18.04 -7.57
CA TRP A 87 -2.89 17.56 -7.88
C TRP A 87 -3.49 18.36 -9.03
N LEU A 88 -3.90 17.64 -10.07
CA LEU A 88 -4.58 18.16 -11.24
C LEU A 88 -6.02 17.63 -11.28
N ARG A 89 -6.89 18.34 -12.00
CA ARG A 89 -8.24 17.91 -12.34
C ARG A 89 -8.54 18.10 -13.83
N GLN A 90 -9.42 17.26 -14.36
CA GLN A 90 -9.85 17.24 -15.75
C GLN A 90 -11.27 16.69 -15.83
N GLY A 91 -12.03 17.04 -16.87
CA GLY A 91 -13.34 16.43 -17.12
C GLY A 91 -13.27 14.91 -17.31
N PHE A 92 -14.29 14.18 -16.85
CA PHE A 92 -14.37 12.72 -16.92
C PHE A 92 -14.35 12.16 -18.35
N GLU A 93 -14.87 12.95 -19.29
CA GLU A 93 -14.89 12.63 -20.72
C GLU A 93 -13.57 13.03 -21.44
N GLY A 94 -12.62 13.64 -20.72
CA GLY A 94 -11.39 14.20 -21.27
C GLY A 94 -11.38 15.73 -21.27
N GLY A 95 -10.28 16.33 -21.74
CA GLY A 95 -10.14 17.78 -21.86
C GLY A 95 -8.75 18.27 -21.49
N GLY A 96 -8.62 19.57 -21.23
CA GLY A 96 -7.42 20.13 -20.60
C GLY A 96 -7.43 19.85 -19.10
N SER A 97 -6.23 19.68 -18.53
CA SER A 97 -6.02 19.57 -17.09
C SER A 97 -5.64 20.93 -16.50
N GLU A 98 -6.09 21.19 -15.28
CA GLU A 98 -5.70 22.37 -14.50
C GLU A 98 -5.40 21.98 -13.05
N PRO A 99 -4.71 22.84 -12.27
CA PRO A 99 -4.51 22.58 -10.83
C PRO A 99 -5.84 22.33 -10.12
N LEU A 100 -5.84 21.42 -9.13
CA LEU A 100 -7.04 21.05 -8.38
C LEU A 100 -7.76 22.27 -7.78
N PHE A 101 -7.00 23.22 -7.24
CA PHE A 101 -7.48 24.55 -6.88
C PHE A 101 -6.33 25.58 -6.87
N GLU A 102 -6.68 26.86 -6.97
CA GLU A 102 -5.71 27.97 -7.03
C GLU A 102 -4.86 28.05 -5.75
N GLY A 103 -3.55 28.26 -5.90
CA GLY A 103 -2.64 28.50 -4.77
C GLY A 103 -2.15 27.24 -4.05
N LEU A 104 -2.52 26.03 -4.48
CA LEU A 104 -1.93 24.80 -3.95
C LEU A 104 -0.43 24.70 -4.32
N PRO A 105 0.47 24.47 -3.36
CA PRO A 105 1.90 24.40 -3.63
C PRO A 105 2.30 23.11 -4.38
N VAL A 106 3.52 23.13 -4.91
CA VAL A 106 4.22 21.93 -5.41
C VAL A 106 5.01 21.33 -4.26
N GLY A 107 4.99 20.02 -4.14
CA GLY A 107 5.77 19.29 -3.14
C GLY A 107 5.54 17.80 -3.25
N TRP A 108 5.85 17.06 -2.19
CA TRP A 108 5.53 15.64 -2.10
C TRP A 108 4.08 15.45 -1.64
N ASN A 109 3.42 14.43 -2.19
CA ASN A 109 2.02 14.15 -1.91
C ASN A 109 1.84 13.39 -0.60
N ASP A 110 1.14 13.98 0.36
CA ASP A 110 0.75 13.34 1.63
C ASP A 110 -0.76 13.07 1.71
N GLY A 111 -1.42 13.02 0.55
CA GLY A 111 -2.80 12.57 0.40
C GLY A 111 -3.78 13.66 -0.03
N VAL A 112 -4.96 13.21 -0.46
CA VAL A 112 -6.06 14.05 -0.93
C VAL A 112 -7.38 13.51 -0.41
N ALA A 113 -8.34 14.39 -0.14
CA ALA A 113 -9.71 14.02 0.16
C ALA A 113 -10.69 14.97 -0.53
N LEU A 114 -11.86 14.43 -0.90
CA LEU A 114 -12.88 15.14 -1.65
C LEU A 114 -14.24 15.03 -0.96
N GLY A 115 -14.93 16.17 -0.91
CA GLY A 115 -16.30 16.29 -0.43
C GLY A 115 -17.11 17.20 -1.35
N SER A 116 -18.40 17.35 -1.07
CA SER A 116 -19.27 18.22 -1.87
C SER A 116 -18.88 19.68 -1.61
N GLY A 117 -18.31 20.34 -2.61
CA GLY A 117 -17.83 21.72 -2.48
C GLY A 117 -16.58 21.85 -1.59
N ILE A 118 -15.84 20.77 -1.33
CA ILE A 118 -14.63 20.82 -0.51
C ILE A 118 -13.57 19.86 -1.02
N ALA A 119 -12.32 20.30 -1.03
CA ALA A 119 -11.16 19.46 -1.28
C ALA A 119 -10.08 19.75 -0.23
N ALA A 120 -9.44 18.70 0.27
CA ALA A 120 -8.32 18.80 1.19
C ALA A 120 -7.10 18.07 0.60
N VAL A 121 -5.91 18.64 0.75
CA VAL A 121 -4.65 18.09 0.26
C VAL A 121 -3.58 18.31 1.32
N ALA A 122 -2.77 17.30 1.59
CA ALA A 122 -1.54 17.45 2.36
C ALA A 122 -0.33 17.43 1.42
N ILE A 123 0.59 18.37 1.63
CA ILE A 123 1.83 18.52 0.87
C ILE A 123 2.99 18.67 1.84
N ALA A 124 4.06 17.90 1.63
CA ALA A 124 5.36 18.19 2.22
C ALA A 124 6.17 19.14 1.33
N ASP A 125 6.79 20.14 1.96
CA ASP A 125 7.64 21.12 1.31
C ASP A 125 9.13 20.76 1.41
N ARG A 126 9.96 21.42 0.61
CA ARG A 126 11.41 21.17 0.55
C ARG A 126 12.17 21.59 1.82
N ASP A 127 11.54 22.38 2.68
CA ASP A 127 12.15 22.82 3.93
C ASP A 127 11.89 21.81 5.07
N GLY A 128 11.29 20.66 4.76
CA GLY A 128 10.98 19.58 5.71
C GLY A 128 9.66 19.77 6.45
N GLY A 129 8.84 20.76 6.07
CA GLY A 129 7.54 21.01 6.66
C GLY A 129 6.43 20.22 5.97
N PHE A 130 5.39 19.89 6.72
CA PHE A 130 4.17 19.25 6.24
C PHE A 130 3.00 20.21 6.45
N ALA A 131 2.17 20.41 5.41
CA ALA A 131 1.06 21.34 5.48
C ALA A 131 -0.21 20.78 4.84
N VAL A 132 -1.36 21.08 5.48
CA VAL A 132 -2.69 20.69 5.02
C VAL A 132 -3.42 21.91 4.48
N PHE A 133 -3.85 21.83 3.23
CA PHE A 133 -4.58 22.86 2.50
C PHE A 133 -6.01 22.41 2.23
N VAL A 134 -6.96 23.34 2.37
CA VAL A 134 -8.36 23.12 2.03
C VAL A 134 -8.84 24.19 1.05
N SER A 135 -9.62 23.78 0.07
CA SER A 135 -10.43 24.65 -0.77
C SER A 135 -11.92 24.41 -0.49
N ILE A 136 -12.68 25.50 -0.35
CA ILE A 136 -14.13 25.49 -0.16
C ILE A 136 -14.78 26.17 -1.36
N ASP A 137 -15.77 25.51 -1.97
CA ASP A 137 -16.57 25.99 -3.09
C ASP A 137 -15.73 26.52 -4.27
N GLY A 138 -14.58 25.89 -4.54
CA GLY A 138 -13.64 26.30 -5.59
C GLY A 138 -12.82 27.56 -5.27
N GLY A 139 -12.83 28.00 -4.01
CA GLY A 139 -11.96 29.08 -3.54
C GLY A 139 -10.47 28.72 -3.53
N PRO A 140 -9.57 29.69 -3.28
CA PRO A 140 -8.14 29.44 -3.23
C PRO A 140 -7.77 28.53 -2.05
N ALA A 141 -6.61 27.90 -2.14
CA ALA A 141 -6.02 27.09 -1.08
C ALA A 141 -5.89 27.90 0.22
N LYS A 142 -6.43 27.35 1.30
CA LYS A 142 -6.25 27.84 2.66
C LYS A 142 -5.50 26.80 3.47
N GLU A 143 -4.32 27.16 3.97
CA GLU A 143 -3.61 26.34 4.96
C GLU A 143 -4.41 26.29 6.26
N ILE A 144 -4.64 25.08 6.78
CA ILE A 144 -5.39 24.85 8.04
C ILE A 144 -4.56 24.16 9.12
N ALA A 145 -3.46 23.51 8.74
CA ALA A 145 -2.53 22.86 9.66
C ALA A 145 -1.12 22.85 9.04
N ARG A 146 -0.11 22.92 9.90
CA ARG A 146 1.30 22.77 9.55
C ARG A 146 2.05 22.12 10.70
N SER A 147 2.99 21.25 10.37
CA SER A 147 3.87 20.62 11.35
C SER A 147 5.28 20.40 10.77
N THR A 148 6.26 20.24 11.66
CA THR A 148 7.60 19.75 11.33
C THR A 148 7.71 18.24 11.49
N GLU A 149 6.75 17.64 12.20
CA GLU A 149 6.55 16.19 12.18
C GLU A 149 5.56 15.84 11.08
N TRP A 150 5.61 14.60 10.62
CA TRP A 150 4.73 14.15 9.54
C TRP A 150 3.25 14.40 9.89
N ILE A 151 2.51 15.01 8.96
CA ILE A 151 1.04 15.11 8.98
C ILE A 151 0.51 14.98 7.55
N GLY A 152 -0.44 14.06 7.36
CA GLY A 152 -1.04 13.74 6.07
C GLY A 152 -2.57 13.62 6.13
N ILE A 153 -3.20 13.55 4.96
CA ILE A 153 -4.62 13.19 4.87
C ILE A 153 -4.75 11.70 5.18
N ALA A 154 -5.69 11.34 6.04
CA ALA A 154 -5.88 9.94 6.40
C ALA A 154 -6.26 9.08 5.19
N GLY A 155 -5.77 7.83 5.20
CA GLY A 155 -6.01 6.83 4.15
C GLY A 155 -4.94 6.75 3.06
N ASN A 156 -3.85 7.53 3.17
CA ASN A 156 -2.74 7.50 2.22
C ASN A 156 -1.94 6.19 2.25
N TRP A 157 -1.94 5.45 3.36
CA TRP A 157 -1.05 4.30 3.60
C TRP A 157 -1.70 2.90 3.47
N GLU A 158 -3.03 2.79 3.33
CA GLU A 158 -3.74 1.49 3.36
C GLU A 158 -4.71 1.24 2.19
N ASP A 159 -4.51 1.87 1.03
CA ASP A 159 -5.47 1.83 -0.10
C ASP A 159 -6.89 2.35 0.24
N ALA A 160 -7.10 2.89 1.45
CA ALA A 160 -8.29 3.59 1.90
C ALA A 160 -8.57 4.86 1.07
N GLY A 161 -7.52 5.51 0.56
CA GLY A 161 -7.48 6.46 -0.56
C GLY A 161 -8.47 7.62 -0.47
N ASP A 162 -9.69 7.39 -0.97
CA ASP A 162 -10.75 8.40 -1.11
C ASP A 162 -11.83 8.36 -0.01
N ARG A 163 -11.78 7.42 0.95
CA ARG A 163 -12.86 7.23 1.94
C ARG A 163 -12.51 7.62 3.37
N ALA A 164 -11.23 7.63 3.72
CA ALA A 164 -10.78 7.95 5.07
C ALA A 164 -10.72 9.45 5.35
N GLY A 165 -10.33 10.26 4.35
CA GLY A 165 -9.99 11.66 4.59
C GLY A 165 -11.17 12.54 4.98
N LEU A 166 -12.26 12.59 4.21
CA LEU A 166 -13.41 13.47 4.48
C LEU A 166 -14.68 12.68 4.80
N SER A 167 -15.44 13.15 5.78
CA SER A 167 -16.79 12.65 6.04
C SER A 167 -17.70 12.89 4.83
N THR A 168 -18.76 12.08 4.73
CA THR A 168 -19.72 12.15 3.61
C THR A 168 -20.28 13.55 3.36
N ASP A 169 -20.52 14.32 4.43
CA ASP A 169 -21.03 15.69 4.39
C ASP A 169 -19.93 16.77 4.29
N GLY A 170 -18.65 16.38 4.26
CA GLY A 170 -17.51 17.30 4.20
C GLY A 170 -17.36 18.19 5.44
N THR A 171 -17.88 17.76 6.59
CA THR A 171 -17.80 18.52 7.85
C THR A 171 -16.65 18.08 8.76
N LEU A 172 -16.10 16.88 8.56
CA LEU A 172 -14.99 16.32 9.34
C LEU A 172 -13.87 15.90 8.39
N LEU A 173 -12.64 16.30 8.70
CA LEU A 173 -11.42 15.90 8.01
C LEU A 173 -10.55 15.08 8.96
N ALA A 174 -10.22 13.86 8.55
CA ALA A 174 -9.30 12.98 9.23
C ALA A 174 -7.88 13.19 8.71
N LEU A 175 -6.96 13.40 9.65
CA LEU A 175 -5.53 13.56 9.45
C LEU A 175 -4.79 12.47 10.22
N GLN A 176 -3.70 11.99 9.66
CA GLN A 176 -2.74 11.12 10.36
C GLN A 176 -1.49 11.94 10.65
N HIS A 177 -0.88 11.77 11.83
CA HIS A 177 0.30 12.56 12.19
C HIS A 177 1.24 11.83 13.17
N ALA A 178 2.51 12.24 13.15
CA ALA A 178 3.59 11.71 14.00
C ALA A 178 3.88 12.58 15.24
N GLU A 179 3.10 13.64 15.50
CA GLU A 179 3.43 14.65 16.54
C GLU A 179 3.51 14.12 18.00
N HIS A 180 3.00 12.92 18.28
CA HIS A 180 3.08 12.28 19.61
C HIS A 180 4.22 11.27 19.75
N GLY A 181 4.96 11.00 18.68
CA GLY A 181 6.01 9.99 18.64
C GLY A 181 6.74 10.05 17.32
N ASP A 182 6.50 9.08 16.46
CA ASP A 182 7.11 8.98 15.15
C ASP A 182 6.11 8.49 14.09
N VAL A 183 6.60 8.36 12.85
CA VAL A 183 5.77 7.98 11.69
C VAL A 183 5.42 6.48 11.64
N LEU A 184 6.07 5.63 12.45
CA LEU A 184 5.75 4.20 12.55
C LEU A 184 4.47 3.97 13.35
N HIS A 185 4.20 4.86 14.31
CA HIS A 185 3.05 4.78 15.20
C HIS A 185 2.21 6.06 15.16
N PRO A 186 1.65 6.42 13.98
CA PRO A 186 0.96 7.67 13.81
C PRO A 186 -0.36 7.70 14.58
N SER A 187 -0.72 8.91 15.01
CA SER A 187 -1.98 9.22 15.66
C SER A 187 -3.01 9.76 14.66
N LEU A 188 -4.28 9.61 15.00
CA LEU A 188 -5.43 10.07 14.21
C LEU A 188 -6.02 11.34 14.82
N ARG A 189 -6.07 12.40 14.03
CA ARG A 189 -6.71 13.68 14.39
C ARG A 189 -7.89 13.98 13.48
N ILE A 190 -9.02 14.35 14.06
CA ILE A 190 -10.17 14.86 13.32
C ILE A 190 -10.26 16.37 13.52
N VAL A 191 -10.37 17.12 12.42
CA VAL A 191 -10.49 18.57 12.42
C VAL A 191 -11.73 19.04 11.65
N ASP A 192 -12.21 20.24 11.97
CA ASP A 192 -13.12 20.99 11.11
C ASP A 192 -12.32 21.56 9.92
N PRO A 193 -12.58 21.12 8.67
CA PRO A 193 -11.77 21.55 7.54
C PRO A 193 -11.93 23.02 7.16
N ARG A 194 -12.96 23.71 7.67
CA ARG A 194 -13.17 25.16 7.39
C ARG A 194 -12.33 26.03 8.33
N THR A 195 -12.12 25.57 9.56
CA THR A 195 -11.45 26.35 10.61
C THR A 195 -10.07 25.82 11.00
N GLY A 196 -9.79 24.53 10.75
CA GLY A 196 -8.60 23.82 11.27
C GLY A 196 -8.73 23.41 12.74
N SER A 197 -9.87 23.66 13.39
CA SER A 197 -10.05 23.37 14.81
C SER A 197 -10.13 21.86 15.03
N MET A 198 -9.38 21.36 16.02
CA MET A 198 -9.44 19.95 16.42
C MET A 198 -10.80 19.62 17.05
N LEU A 199 -11.40 18.52 16.59
CA LEU A 199 -12.68 17.99 17.06
C LEU A 199 -12.54 16.68 17.84
N GLY A 200 -11.46 15.93 17.57
CA GLY A 200 -11.11 14.72 18.30
C GLY A 200 -9.72 14.23 17.92
N GLU A 201 -9.10 13.43 18.78
CA GLU A 201 -7.81 12.80 18.53
C GLU A 201 -7.74 11.43 19.22
N ARG A 202 -6.99 10.50 18.63
CA ARG A 202 -6.70 9.15 19.12
C ARG A 202 -5.27 8.77 18.77
N GLY A 203 -4.63 7.97 19.62
CA GLY A 203 -3.21 7.62 19.52
C GLY A 203 -2.34 8.49 20.43
N ASP A 204 -1.26 7.91 20.93
CA ASP A 204 -0.30 8.53 21.84
C ASP A 204 1.16 8.30 21.40
N GLY A 205 1.37 7.83 20.17
CA GLY A 205 2.68 7.50 19.61
C GLY A 205 3.23 6.13 20.03
N SER A 206 2.52 5.35 20.86
CA SER A 206 2.95 3.99 21.24
C SER A 206 2.36 2.88 20.36
N SER A 207 1.36 3.21 19.55
CA SER A 207 0.63 2.33 18.63
C SER A 207 0.11 3.16 17.48
N SER A 208 -0.11 2.52 16.32
CA SER A 208 -0.76 3.18 15.20
C SER A 208 -2.28 3.26 15.44
N VAL A 209 -2.86 4.40 15.05
CA VAL A 209 -4.31 4.54 14.87
C VAL A 209 -4.55 5.19 13.51
N LEU A 210 -5.12 4.43 12.59
CA LEU A 210 -5.28 4.79 11.19
C LEU A 210 -6.76 4.84 10.83
N ALA A 211 -7.18 5.87 10.11
CA ALA A 211 -8.55 5.94 9.59
C ALA A 211 -8.63 5.30 8.20
N THR A 212 -9.68 4.52 7.96
CA THR A 212 -9.83 3.75 6.71
C THR A 212 -11.06 4.16 5.91
N ALA A 213 -12.20 4.40 6.55
CA ALA A 213 -13.39 4.86 5.84
C ALA A 213 -14.42 5.54 6.76
N TRP A 214 -14.91 6.72 6.39
CA TRP A 214 -16.10 7.31 6.98
C TRP A 214 -17.37 6.55 6.59
N SER A 215 -18.34 6.51 7.49
CA SER A 215 -19.70 6.02 7.18
C SER A 215 -20.24 6.70 5.92
N PRO A 216 -20.84 5.95 4.99
CA PRO A 216 -21.35 6.49 3.74
C PRO A 216 -22.63 7.32 3.89
N ILE A 217 -23.22 7.37 5.08
CA ILE A 217 -24.46 8.10 5.38
C ILE A 217 -24.14 9.54 5.79
N GLU A 218 -24.81 10.51 5.15
CA GLU A 218 -24.67 11.93 5.49
C GLU A 218 -25.05 12.19 6.96
N GLY A 219 -24.19 12.91 7.69
CA GLY A 219 -24.36 13.19 9.12
C GLY A 219 -24.05 12.04 10.07
N ASP A 220 -23.82 10.82 9.58
CA ASP A 220 -23.30 9.72 10.39
C ASP A 220 -21.79 9.92 10.63
N ARG A 221 -21.42 10.03 11.90
CA ARG A 221 -20.05 10.39 12.34
C ARG A 221 -19.23 9.17 12.77
N ARG A 222 -19.65 7.97 12.36
CA ARG A 222 -18.87 6.75 12.54
C ARG A 222 -17.73 6.71 11.54
N LEU A 223 -16.53 6.44 12.04
CA LEU A 223 -15.30 6.27 11.28
C LEU A 223 -14.78 4.85 11.53
N ALA A 224 -14.58 4.09 10.45
CA ALA A 224 -13.83 2.84 10.51
C ALA A 224 -12.34 3.17 10.64
N VAL A 225 -11.67 2.44 11.53
CA VAL A 225 -10.27 2.64 11.86
C VAL A 225 -9.57 1.29 12.00
N VAL A 226 -8.24 1.32 11.83
CA VAL A 226 -7.31 0.24 12.15
C VAL A 226 -6.39 0.72 13.26
N HIS A 227 -6.04 -0.17 14.18
CA HIS A 227 -5.08 0.11 15.25
C HIS A 227 -4.29 -1.15 15.62
N ASP A 228 -3.12 -0.97 16.21
CA ASP A 228 -2.22 -2.08 16.62
C ASP A 228 -1.91 -2.11 18.13
N GLU A 229 -2.81 -1.55 18.96
CA GLU A 229 -2.64 -1.47 20.43
C GLU A 229 -2.33 -2.83 21.07
N GLU A 230 -2.85 -3.92 20.50
CA GLU A 230 -2.67 -5.30 20.95
C GLU A 230 -1.68 -6.10 20.06
N ASP A 231 -0.60 -5.46 19.58
CA ASP A 231 0.43 -6.01 18.69
C ASP A 231 -0.03 -6.30 17.25
N ARG A 232 -1.29 -6.68 17.03
CA ARG A 232 -1.81 -6.99 15.69
C ARG A 232 -2.78 -5.92 15.23
N GLU A 233 -2.86 -5.71 13.92
CA GLU A 233 -3.83 -4.77 13.37
C GLU A 233 -5.26 -5.26 13.62
N ARG A 234 -6.09 -4.39 14.18
CA ARG A 234 -7.49 -4.65 14.50
C ARG A 234 -8.36 -3.53 13.97
N ALA A 235 -9.47 -3.92 13.38
CA ALA A 235 -10.51 -2.99 12.97
C ALA A 235 -11.34 -2.53 14.17
N ALA A 236 -11.70 -1.26 14.19
CA ALA A 236 -12.64 -0.69 15.13
C ALA A 236 -13.55 0.36 14.46
N ILE A 237 -14.58 0.79 15.17
CA ILE A 237 -15.40 1.96 14.82
C ILE A 237 -15.23 3.01 15.92
N TRP A 238 -14.87 4.22 15.50
CA TRP A 238 -14.91 5.41 16.34
C TRP A 238 -16.14 6.25 15.97
N ASP A 239 -17.09 6.38 16.91
CA ASP A 239 -18.23 7.28 16.78
C ASP A 239 -17.88 8.64 17.39
N LEU A 240 -17.69 9.65 16.53
CA LEU A 240 -17.37 11.00 16.99
C LEU A 240 -18.56 11.76 17.58
N ALA A 241 -19.80 11.35 17.35
CA ALA A 241 -20.96 11.99 17.97
C ALA A 241 -21.04 11.65 19.47
N THR A 242 -20.70 10.41 19.84
CA THR A 242 -20.78 9.91 21.22
C THR A 242 -19.43 9.79 21.91
N GLY A 243 -18.33 9.77 21.15
CA GLY A 243 -16.98 9.45 21.61
C GLY A 243 -16.73 7.95 21.79
N ALA A 244 -17.71 7.09 21.46
CA ALA A 244 -17.60 5.65 21.65
C ALA A 244 -16.58 5.01 20.71
N TRP A 245 -15.81 4.06 21.26
CA TRP A 245 -14.86 3.23 20.52
C TRP A 245 -15.32 1.77 20.61
N SER A 246 -15.43 1.09 19.47
CA SER A 246 -15.92 -0.29 19.38
C SER A 246 -14.96 -1.14 18.56
N ASN A 247 -14.17 -1.99 19.21
CA ASN A 247 -13.35 -3.00 18.53
C ASN A 247 -14.25 -4.04 17.86
N LEU A 248 -13.88 -4.47 16.65
CA LEU A 248 -14.58 -5.53 15.93
C LEU A 248 -14.00 -6.88 16.35
N ASP A 249 -14.87 -7.82 16.71
CA ASP A 249 -14.44 -9.16 17.12
C ASP A 249 -14.17 -10.01 15.87
N SER A 250 -12.92 -10.42 15.68
CA SER A 250 -12.55 -11.32 14.58
C SER A 250 -12.20 -12.72 15.07
N SER A 251 -11.66 -12.89 16.29
CA SER A 251 -10.99 -14.13 16.75
C SER A 251 -9.94 -14.70 15.76
N LEU A 252 -9.56 -13.92 14.73
CA LEU A 252 -8.68 -14.36 13.65
C LEU A 252 -7.20 -14.20 14.07
N PRO A 253 -6.31 -15.12 13.66
CA PRO A 253 -4.92 -15.14 14.10
C PRO A 253 -4.05 -14.05 13.46
N GLY A 254 -4.49 -13.46 12.34
CA GLY A 254 -3.74 -12.46 11.59
C GLY A 254 -4.22 -11.04 11.82
N ASP A 255 -3.80 -10.16 10.91
CA ASP A 255 -4.16 -8.75 10.87
C ASP A 255 -5.55 -8.59 10.26
N VAL A 256 -6.38 -7.72 10.83
CA VAL A 256 -7.75 -7.49 10.38
C VAL A 256 -7.98 -6.00 10.21
N THR A 257 -8.16 -5.58 8.96
CA THR A 257 -8.43 -4.20 8.61
C THR A 257 -9.84 -4.00 8.10
N ALA A 258 -10.44 -2.84 8.38
CA ALA A 258 -11.70 -2.43 7.77
C ALA A 258 -11.41 -1.66 6.49
N VAL A 259 -11.85 -2.16 5.34
CA VAL A 259 -11.51 -1.58 4.03
C VAL A 259 -12.62 -0.69 3.44
N ASP A 260 -13.89 -0.96 3.77
CA ASP A 260 -15.03 -0.18 3.26
C ASP A 260 -16.31 -0.43 4.07
N TRP A 261 -17.33 0.40 3.84
CA TRP A 261 -18.66 0.25 4.41
C TRP A 261 -19.65 -0.31 3.40
N TRP A 262 -20.63 -1.08 3.89
CA TRP A 262 -21.85 -1.28 3.11
C TRP A 262 -22.61 0.06 2.95
N PRO A 263 -23.33 0.27 1.83
CA PRO A 263 -23.95 1.57 1.52
C PRO A 263 -24.95 2.08 2.56
N ASP A 264 -25.59 1.18 3.30
CA ASP A 264 -26.53 1.49 4.38
C ASP A 264 -25.87 1.65 5.76
N ALA A 265 -24.54 1.57 5.81
CA ALA A 265 -23.71 1.60 7.00
C ALA A 265 -24.10 0.56 8.09
N SER A 266 -24.72 -0.55 7.68
CA SER A 266 -25.08 -1.68 8.56
C SER A 266 -23.91 -2.64 8.80
N ALA A 267 -22.92 -2.64 7.91
CA ALA A 267 -21.81 -3.57 7.93
C ALA A 267 -20.50 -2.92 7.41
N LEU A 268 -19.38 -3.55 7.77
CA LEU A 268 -18.03 -3.23 7.29
C LEU A 268 -17.43 -4.40 6.53
N LEU A 269 -16.77 -4.11 5.40
CA LEU A 269 -15.94 -5.07 4.68
C LEU A 269 -14.61 -5.13 5.39
N LEU A 270 -14.27 -6.31 5.90
CA LEU A 270 -13.00 -6.57 6.56
C LEU A 270 -12.10 -7.37 5.62
N ARG A 271 -10.81 -7.04 5.61
CA ARG A 271 -9.74 -7.84 5.03
C ARG A 271 -8.94 -8.48 6.16
N HIS A 272 -8.83 -9.80 6.14
CA HIS A 272 -7.96 -10.56 7.03
C HIS A 272 -6.69 -10.93 6.27
N GLY A 273 -5.53 -10.59 6.81
CA GLY A 273 -4.22 -10.98 6.32
C GLY A 273 -3.50 -11.92 7.28
N TYR A 274 -3.06 -13.08 6.79
CA TYR A 274 -2.27 -14.03 7.59
C TYR A 274 -1.26 -14.76 6.72
N ASP A 275 0.01 -14.72 7.11
CA ASP A 275 1.13 -15.33 6.39
C ASP A 275 1.13 -15.00 4.88
N GLY A 276 0.94 -13.73 4.55
CA GLY A 276 0.94 -13.27 3.15
C GLY A 276 -0.24 -13.76 2.32
N ARG A 277 -1.33 -14.24 2.93
CA ARG A 277 -2.59 -14.56 2.24
C ARG A 277 -3.75 -13.76 2.81
N HIS A 278 -4.79 -13.59 1.99
CA HIS A 278 -5.90 -12.72 2.31
C HIS A 278 -7.26 -13.39 2.19
N GLU A 279 -8.18 -12.97 3.06
CA GLU A 279 -9.59 -13.35 3.06
C GLU A 279 -10.46 -12.11 3.27
N LEU A 280 -11.70 -12.13 2.77
CA LEU A 280 -12.67 -11.05 2.95
C LEU A 280 -13.83 -11.50 3.84
N PHE A 281 -14.32 -10.59 4.67
CA PHE A 281 -15.47 -10.80 5.54
C PHE A 281 -16.44 -9.63 5.48
N ARG A 282 -17.73 -9.94 5.48
CA ARG A 282 -18.79 -8.99 5.83
C ARG A 282 -18.99 -9.03 7.34
N TYR A 283 -18.78 -7.91 8.01
CA TYR A 283 -19.04 -7.74 9.44
C TYR A 283 -20.29 -6.91 9.67
N ASP A 284 -21.40 -7.55 10.05
CA ASP A 284 -22.61 -6.87 10.51
C ASP A 284 -22.36 -6.18 11.85
N ILE A 285 -22.80 -4.93 11.98
CA ILE A 285 -22.63 -4.14 13.21
C ILE A 285 -23.72 -4.49 14.23
N THR A 286 -24.92 -4.84 13.80
CA THR A 286 -26.05 -5.13 14.69
C THR A 286 -26.98 -6.21 14.11
N PRO A 287 -27.07 -7.41 14.75
CA PRO A 287 -26.15 -7.90 15.78
C PRO A 287 -24.72 -8.03 15.23
N ALA A 288 -23.72 -7.94 16.10
CA ALA A 288 -22.33 -8.13 15.70
C ALA A 288 -22.11 -9.55 15.17
N SER A 289 -21.74 -9.70 13.90
CA SER A 289 -21.38 -10.99 13.31
C SER A 289 -20.52 -10.85 12.06
N ALA A 290 -19.48 -11.68 11.96
CA ALA A 290 -18.66 -11.81 10.76
C ALA A 290 -19.12 -12.99 9.89
N SER A 291 -19.18 -12.78 8.59
CA SER A 291 -19.44 -13.83 7.58
C SER A 291 -18.40 -13.75 6.48
N ARG A 292 -17.78 -14.88 6.14
CA ARG A 292 -16.76 -14.96 5.09
C ARG A 292 -17.38 -14.69 3.73
N ILE A 293 -16.69 -13.93 2.89
CA ILE A 293 -16.94 -13.82 1.45
C ILE A 293 -16.02 -14.82 0.76
N GLU A 294 -16.58 -15.71 -0.05
CA GLU A 294 -15.81 -16.72 -0.76
C GLU A 294 -14.92 -16.07 -1.82
N THR A 295 -13.61 -16.28 -1.71
CA THR A 295 -12.60 -15.77 -2.64
C THR A 295 -11.61 -16.88 -2.98
N PRO A 296 -10.97 -16.86 -4.15
CA PRO A 296 -9.86 -17.75 -4.44
C PRO A 296 -8.71 -17.56 -3.42
N PRO A 297 -7.92 -18.61 -3.13
CA PRO A 297 -6.73 -18.46 -2.28
C PRO A 297 -5.69 -17.56 -2.95
N GLY A 298 -4.85 -16.91 -2.13
CA GLY A 298 -3.80 -16.00 -2.57
C GLY A 298 -3.91 -14.65 -1.89
N SER A 299 -3.60 -13.59 -2.63
CA SER A 299 -3.61 -12.22 -2.15
C SER A 299 -4.76 -11.37 -2.68
N ILE A 300 -5.30 -10.54 -1.79
CA ILE A 300 -6.32 -9.54 -2.09
C ILE A 300 -5.73 -8.17 -1.79
N THR A 301 -5.11 -7.60 -2.82
CA THR A 301 -4.36 -6.35 -2.70
C THR A 301 -5.24 -5.12 -2.51
N ASP A 302 -6.51 -5.18 -2.92
CA ASP A 302 -7.47 -4.07 -2.77
C ASP A 302 -8.89 -4.63 -2.86
N ALA A 303 -9.86 -4.04 -2.15
CA ALA A 303 -11.25 -4.45 -2.16
C ALA A 303 -12.18 -3.28 -1.79
N ARG A 304 -13.38 -3.23 -2.36
CA ARG A 304 -14.39 -2.18 -2.13
C ARG A 304 -15.81 -2.70 -2.26
N VAL A 305 -16.74 -2.02 -1.59
CA VAL A 305 -18.18 -2.28 -1.67
C VAL A 305 -18.83 -1.30 -2.64
N ARG A 306 -19.49 -1.81 -3.67
CA ARG A 306 -20.24 -1.00 -4.62
C ARG A 306 -21.53 -0.47 -4.00
N PRO A 307 -22.12 0.62 -4.53
CA PRO A 307 -23.41 1.12 -4.05
C PRO A 307 -24.58 0.15 -4.21
N ASP A 308 -24.45 -0.87 -5.07
CA ASP A 308 -25.42 -1.97 -5.19
C ASP A 308 -25.21 -3.08 -4.14
N GLY A 309 -24.20 -2.97 -3.28
CA GLY A 309 -23.86 -3.91 -2.22
C GLY A 309 -22.94 -5.06 -2.63
N SER A 310 -22.57 -5.17 -3.92
CA SER A 310 -21.58 -6.16 -4.37
C SER A 310 -20.16 -5.76 -3.96
N VAL A 311 -19.31 -6.75 -3.72
CA VAL A 311 -17.89 -6.53 -3.41
C VAL A 311 -17.03 -6.78 -4.63
N TRP A 312 -16.19 -5.82 -4.99
CA TRP A 312 -15.16 -5.98 -6.01
C TRP A 312 -13.79 -5.95 -5.38
N TYR A 313 -12.91 -6.82 -5.82
CA TYR A 313 -11.58 -6.97 -5.25
C TYR A 313 -10.53 -7.33 -6.29
N ARG A 314 -9.29 -6.93 -6.03
CA ARG A 314 -8.12 -7.22 -6.86
C ARG A 314 -7.38 -8.42 -6.28
N HIS A 315 -7.46 -9.56 -6.97
CA HIS A 315 -6.90 -10.84 -6.55
C HIS A 315 -5.71 -11.25 -7.40
N THR A 316 -4.69 -11.85 -6.78
CA THR A 316 -3.53 -12.49 -7.43
C THR A 316 -3.07 -13.68 -6.60
N ASP A 317 -2.28 -14.57 -7.19
CA ASP A 317 -1.58 -15.65 -6.49
C ASP A 317 -0.16 -15.79 -7.08
N GLY A 318 0.70 -16.63 -6.51
CA GLY A 318 2.05 -16.85 -7.05
C GLY A 318 2.12 -17.26 -8.53
N VAL A 319 1.04 -17.82 -9.09
CA VAL A 319 0.94 -18.33 -10.47
C VAL A 319 0.31 -17.30 -11.43
N HIS A 320 -0.68 -16.54 -10.98
CA HIS A 320 -1.53 -15.72 -11.83
C HIS A 320 -1.43 -14.25 -11.48
N ARG A 321 -1.22 -13.43 -12.53
CA ARG A 321 -1.29 -11.97 -12.43
C ARG A 321 -2.58 -11.50 -11.77
N ALA A 322 -2.52 -10.29 -11.22
CA ALA A 322 -3.69 -9.65 -10.64
C ALA A 322 -4.87 -9.51 -11.62
N ARG A 323 -6.07 -9.84 -11.14
CA ARG A 323 -7.37 -9.68 -11.81
C ARG A 323 -8.33 -8.94 -10.90
N ILE A 324 -9.31 -8.25 -11.49
CA ILE A 324 -10.42 -7.68 -10.74
C ILE A 324 -11.55 -8.70 -10.78
N LEU A 325 -12.01 -9.14 -9.60
CA LEU A 325 -13.11 -10.08 -9.45
C LEU A 325 -14.22 -9.42 -8.63
N ASP A 326 -15.45 -9.87 -8.84
CA ASP A 326 -16.55 -9.61 -7.92
C ASP A 326 -16.78 -10.80 -6.95
N ASP A 327 -17.66 -10.60 -5.97
CA ASP A 327 -18.06 -11.62 -4.98
C ASP A 327 -18.82 -12.83 -5.55
N ARG A 328 -19.02 -12.89 -6.87
CA ARG A 328 -19.56 -14.04 -7.60
C ARG A 328 -18.48 -14.78 -8.40
N GLY A 329 -17.28 -14.23 -8.45
CA GLY A 329 -16.14 -14.76 -9.21
C GLY A 329 -16.09 -14.30 -10.67
N ASP A 330 -16.94 -13.36 -11.07
CA ASP A 330 -16.90 -12.77 -12.41
C ASP A 330 -15.80 -11.70 -12.48
N GLU A 331 -15.24 -11.48 -13.68
CA GLU A 331 -14.26 -10.40 -13.91
C GLU A 331 -14.95 -9.20 -14.58
N PRO A 332 -15.41 -8.20 -13.82
CA PRO A 332 -16.17 -7.07 -14.37
C PRO A 332 -15.32 -6.19 -15.30
N ILE A 333 -14.00 -6.21 -15.12
CA ILE A 333 -13.04 -5.47 -15.93
C ILE A 333 -11.72 -6.22 -16.01
N GLY A 334 -11.30 -6.52 -17.24
CA GLY A 334 -9.95 -6.98 -17.55
C GLY A 334 -9.06 -5.86 -18.08
N VAL A 335 -7.74 -6.01 -17.87
CA VAL A 335 -6.71 -5.17 -18.49
C VAL A 335 -6.59 -5.47 -19.99
N ARG A 336 -6.39 -4.46 -20.83
CA ARG A 336 -6.17 -4.67 -22.28
C ARG A 336 -4.72 -5.04 -22.54
N GLY A 337 -4.49 -6.03 -23.41
CA GLY A 337 -3.16 -6.48 -23.80
C GLY A 337 -2.94 -7.98 -23.56
N GLU A 338 -1.73 -8.44 -23.82
CA GLU A 338 -1.37 -9.84 -23.58
C GLU A 338 -1.23 -10.12 -22.08
N ALA A 339 -1.89 -11.17 -21.60
CA ALA A 339 -1.74 -11.64 -20.23
C ALA A 339 -0.30 -12.06 -19.94
N ALA A 340 0.18 -11.79 -18.72
CA ALA A 340 1.41 -12.38 -18.23
C ALA A 340 1.34 -13.92 -18.35
N PRO A 341 2.41 -14.58 -18.82
CA PRO A 341 2.52 -16.03 -18.73
C PRO A 341 2.30 -16.49 -17.29
N ALA A 342 1.70 -17.67 -17.11
CA ALA A 342 1.54 -18.25 -15.78
C ALA A 342 2.92 -18.47 -15.11
N GLY A 343 2.97 -18.28 -13.80
CA GLY A 343 4.11 -18.55 -12.96
C GLY A 343 4.11 -19.97 -12.40
N ARG A 344 4.97 -20.18 -11.42
CA ARG A 344 5.01 -21.35 -10.53
C ARG A 344 4.48 -20.97 -9.14
N PRO A 345 3.82 -21.90 -8.44
CA PRO A 345 3.23 -21.62 -7.13
C PRO A 345 4.30 -21.27 -6.11
N PHE A 346 3.93 -20.42 -5.14
CA PHE A 346 4.78 -20.08 -4.02
C PHE A 346 4.57 -21.12 -2.92
N LEU A 347 5.66 -21.69 -2.42
CA LEU A 347 5.66 -22.69 -1.37
C LEU A 347 5.91 -22.00 -0.03
N ASP A 348 5.05 -22.30 0.95
CA ASP A 348 5.20 -21.83 2.32
C ASP A 348 6.56 -22.28 2.86
N TRP A 349 7.33 -21.34 3.39
CA TRP A 349 8.66 -21.60 3.93
C TRP A 349 8.80 -20.95 5.30
N ARG A 350 9.27 -21.74 6.25
CA ARG A 350 9.55 -21.30 7.62
C ARG A 350 10.88 -21.84 8.07
N TYR A 351 11.67 -20.99 8.68
CA TYR A 351 12.97 -21.33 9.23
C TYR A 351 13.19 -20.64 10.57
N ALA A 352 14.07 -21.20 11.39
CA ALA A 352 14.45 -20.60 12.66
C ALA A 352 15.59 -19.60 12.44
N ASN A 353 15.45 -18.39 12.96
CA ASN A 353 16.59 -17.48 13.07
C ASN A 353 17.49 -17.84 14.26
N ASP A 354 18.58 -17.08 14.44
CA ASP A 354 19.55 -17.31 15.53
C ASP A 354 18.92 -17.19 16.94
N GLN A 355 17.77 -16.51 17.06
CA GLN A 355 16.98 -16.38 18.29
C GLN A 355 15.88 -17.45 18.43
N GLN A 356 15.84 -18.44 17.54
CA GLN A 356 14.82 -19.51 17.48
C GLN A 356 13.40 -19.01 17.21
N GLN A 357 13.25 -17.79 16.70
CA GLN A 357 11.98 -17.28 16.20
C GLN A 357 11.74 -17.84 14.80
N GLN A 358 10.47 -18.09 14.46
CA GLN A 358 10.09 -18.61 13.15
C GLN A 358 9.91 -17.45 12.17
N VAL A 359 10.81 -17.34 11.21
CA VAL A 359 10.69 -16.41 10.08
C VAL A 359 9.84 -17.09 9.00
N HIS A 360 8.81 -16.41 8.52
CA HIS A 360 8.02 -16.86 7.37
C HIS A 360 8.61 -16.32 6.07
N GLY A 361 8.38 -17.01 4.96
CA GLY A 361 8.69 -16.54 3.62
C GLY A 361 8.14 -17.50 2.59
N TRP A 362 8.54 -17.28 1.35
CA TRP A 362 8.13 -18.10 0.21
C TRP A 362 9.33 -18.69 -0.52
N ILE A 363 9.17 -19.91 -1.03
CA ILE A 363 10.10 -20.50 -1.98
C ILE A 363 9.38 -20.72 -3.31
N VAL A 364 10.07 -20.46 -4.41
CA VAL A 364 9.61 -20.81 -5.76
C VAL A 364 10.66 -21.67 -6.42
N GLU A 365 10.28 -22.88 -6.80
CA GLU A 365 11.19 -23.89 -7.33
C GLU A 365 11.19 -23.87 -8.86
N PRO A 366 12.36 -23.95 -9.52
CA PRO A 366 12.47 -24.09 -10.96
C PRO A 366 12.19 -25.54 -11.38
N ASP A 367 12.01 -25.76 -12.68
CA ASP A 367 11.81 -27.12 -13.19
C ASP A 367 13.12 -27.94 -13.13
N GLY A 368 12.99 -29.24 -12.88
CA GLY A 368 14.10 -30.20 -12.86
C GLY A 368 14.60 -30.55 -11.46
N ASP A 369 15.42 -31.60 -11.37
CA ASP A 369 15.78 -32.23 -10.09
C ASP A 369 16.91 -31.52 -9.31
N GLY A 370 17.50 -30.46 -9.88
CA GLY A 370 18.62 -29.72 -9.28
C GLY A 370 20.00 -30.41 -9.43
N PRO A 371 21.03 -29.97 -8.67
CA PRO A 371 20.97 -28.89 -7.70
C PRO A 371 20.86 -27.51 -8.37
N HIS A 372 19.98 -26.67 -7.84
CA HIS A 372 19.63 -25.37 -8.39
C HIS A 372 20.48 -24.26 -7.75
N PRO A 373 20.95 -23.26 -8.52
CA PRO A 373 21.45 -22.03 -7.90
C PRO A 373 20.31 -21.39 -7.08
N VAL A 374 20.65 -20.81 -5.93
CA VAL A 374 19.67 -20.16 -5.05
C VAL A 374 19.78 -18.64 -5.16
N MET A 375 18.63 -17.99 -5.24
CA MET A 375 18.52 -16.54 -5.12
C MET A 375 17.68 -16.20 -3.88
N VAL A 376 18.25 -15.44 -2.95
CA VAL A 376 17.49 -14.81 -1.88
C VAL A 376 17.06 -13.43 -2.36
N PHE A 377 15.76 -13.26 -2.58
CA PHE A 377 15.14 -12.05 -3.11
C PHE A 377 14.50 -11.29 -1.95
N VAL A 378 15.11 -10.19 -1.54
CA VAL A 378 14.76 -9.43 -0.33
C VAL A 378 13.87 -8.26 -0.72
N HIS A 379 12.76 -8.10 0.00
CA HIS A 379 11.81 -7.04 -0.29
C HIS A 379 12.25 -5.65 0.19
N GLY A 380 11.63 -4.61 -0.38
CA GLY A 380 11.75 -3.22 0.10
C GLY A 380 10.92 -2.96 1.36
N GLY A 381 10.90 -1.72 1.85
CA GLY A 381 10.16 -1.36 3.05
C GLY A 381 10.93 -0.35 3.93
N PRO A 382 11.18 -0.66 5.21
CA PRO A 382 11.28 -2.02 5.77
C PRO A 382 9.93 -2.70 6.08
N HIS A 383 8.88 -1.92 6.31
CA HIS A 383 7.55 -2.41 6.66
C HIS A 383 6.74 -2.80 5.43
N TRP A 384 7.04 -3.96 4.88
CA TRP A 384 6.27 -4.64 3.82
C TRP A 384 6.45 -6.15 3.93
N LEU A 385 5.83 -6.94 3.06
CA LEU A 385 6.01 -8.38 3.02
C LEU A 385 5.82 -8.93 1.60
N TYR A 386 6.51 -10.04 1.31
CA TYR A 386 6.09 -10.91 0.22
C TYR A 386 4.82 -11.67 0.60
N GLU A 387 3.84 -11.52 -0.25
CA GLU A 387 2.57 -12.24 -0.19
C GLU A 387 2.54 -13.39 -1.23
N ASP A 388 1.51 -14.23 -1.15
CA ASP A 388 1.18 -15.20 -2.20
C ASP A 388 0.61 -14.45 -3.41
N ALA A 389 1.52 -13.83 -4.17
CA ALA A 389 1.20 -12.90 -5.25
C ALA A 389 2.15 -13.05 -6.44
N TYR A 390 1.68 -12.67 -7.63
CA TYR A 390 2.47 -12.84 -8.85
C TYR A 390 3.51 -11.72 -8.99
N PHE A 391 4.80 -12.10 -8.88
CA PHE A 391 5.93 -11.22 -9.12
C PHE A 391 6.66 -11.61 -10.43
N PRO A 392 6.68 -10.74 -11.46
CA PRO A 392 7.29 -11.09 -12.74
C PRO A 392 8.80 -11.34 -12.65
N GLU A 393 9.49 -10.65 -11.73
CA GLU A 393 10.93 -10.83 -11.48
C GLU A 393 11.24 -12.21 -10.92
N VAL A 394 10.53 -12.61 -9.85
CA VAL A 394 10.63 -13.93 -9.24
C VAL A 394 10.44 -15.01 -10.29
N GLN A 395 9.35 -14.93 -11.07
CA GLN A 395 9.06 -15.92 -12.11
C GLN A 395 10.10 -15.94 -13.23
N ALA A 396 10.71 -14.80 -13.56
CA ALA A 396 11.79 -14.74 -14.55
C ALA A 396 13.08 -15.39 -14.03
N TYR A 397 13.43 -15.23 -12.75
CA TYR A 397 14.57 -15.92 -12.14
C TYR A 397 14.34 -17.42 -12.04
N VAL A 398 13.12 -17.84 -11.69
CA VAL A 398 12.75 -19.26 -11.66
C VAL A 398 12.79 -19.87 -13.05
N ASP A 399 12.33 -19.16 -14.09
CA ASP A 399 12.47 -19.59 -15.49
C ASP A 399 13.95 -19.69 -15.93
N ALA A 400 14.85 -18.91 -15.31
CA ALA A 400 16.29 -18.98 -15.52
C ALA A 400 16.97 -20.10 -14.72
N GLY A 401 16.21 -20.89 -13.95
CA GLY A 401 16.69 -22.05 -13.21
C GLY A 401 17.09 -21.77 -11.76
N PHE A 402 16.74 -20.61 -11.19
CA PHE A 402 17.00 -20.32 -9.78
C PHE A 402 15.88 -20.86 -8.89
N LEU A 403 16.25 -21.48 -7.75
CA LEU A 403 15.37 -21.55 -6.59
C LEU A 403 15.35 -20.16 -5.95
N VAL A 404 14.18 -19.54 -5.91
CA VAL A 404 14.03 -18.18 -5.37
C VAL A 404 13.40 -18.26 -3.99
N ALA A 405 14.08 -17.71 -2.98
CA ALA A 405 13.61 -17.61 -1.61
C ALA A 405 13.32 -16.15 -1.25
N MET A 406 12.19 -15.92 -0.62
CA MET A 406 11.62 -14.60 -0.34
C MET A 406 11.27 -14.50 1.14
N PRO A 407 12.26 -14.20 2.01
CA PRO A 407 12.04 -14.11 3.44
C PRO A 407 11.24 -12.85 3.82
N ASN A 408 10.31 -13.00 4.77
CA ASN A 408 9.65 -11.90 5.47
C ASN A 408 10.35 -11.72 6.83
N TYR A 409 11.53 -11.12 6.78
CA TYR A 409 12.44 -10.92 7.90
C TYR A 409 11.82 -10.04 9.01
N ARG A 410 12.43 -10.02 10.21
CA ARG A 410 12.04 -9.07 11.27
C ARG A 410 12.11 -7.64 10.78
N GLY A 411 10.95 -7.00 10.73
CA GLY A 411 10.71 -5.72 10.10
C GLY A 411 9.54 -5.72 9.12
N SER A 412 9.21 -6.88 8.57
CA SER A 412 8.06 -7.04 7.70
C SER A 412 6.73 -6.76 8.43
N SER A 413 5.76 -6.20 7.70
CA SER A 413 4.37 -6.11 8.17
C SER A 413 3.66 -7.48 8.10
N GLY A 414 2.47 -7.63 8.69
CA GLY A 414 1.70 -8.88 8.66
C GLY A 414 2.00 -9.88 9.80
N TYR A 415 3.01 -9.60 10.64
CA TYR A 415 3.47 -10.49 11.72
C TYR A 415 3.33 -9.88 13.12
N GLY A 416 2.66 -8.74 13.22
CA GLY A 416 2.50 -7.97 14.44
C GLY A 416 3.59 -6.93 14.63
N ARG A 417 3.27 -5.91 15.42
CA ARG A 417 4.08 -4.73 15.68
C ARG A 417 5.42 -5.09 16.30
N SER A 418 5.44 -6.04 17.23
CA SER A 418 6.69 -6.55 17.81
C SER A 418 7.64 -7.16 16.78
N TRP A 419 7.13 -7.67 15.65
CA TRP A 419 7.94 -8.14 14.53
C TRP A 419 8.39 -6.98 13.63
N SER A 420 7.51 -6.03 13.31
CA SER A 420 7.86 -4.86 12.49
C SER A 420 8.86 -3.94 13.18
N ASP A 421 8.69 -3.69 14.48
CA ASP A 421 9.51 -2.74 15.24
C ASP A 421 10.84 -3.35 15.70
N ALA A 422 11.05 -4.64 15.43
CA ALA A 422 12.26 -5.36 15.84
C ALA A 422 13.55 -4.76 15.23
N LEU A 423 13.44 -3.98 14.14
CA LEU A 423 14.58 -3.29 13.53
C LEU A 423 14.83 -1.88 14.09
N THR A 424 13.90 -1.32 14.88
CA THR A 424 14.04 0.04 15.42
C THR A 424 15.24 0.10 16.36
N GLY A 425 16.22 0.94 16.00
CA GLY A 425 17.51 1.06 16.68
C GLY A 425 18.56 0.00 16.31
N ASP A 426 18.22 -0.96 15.42
CA ASP A 426 19.09 -2.08 15.00
C ASP A 426 19.00 -2.36 13.47
N VAL A 427 18.80 -1.30 12.69
CA VAL A 427 18.71 -1.30 11.23
C VAL A 427 19.96 -1.95 10.60
N GLY A 428 19.76 -2.91 9.70
CA GLY A 428 20.84 -3.59 8.96
C GLY A 428 21.58 -4.67 9.75
N PHE A 429 21.03 -5.08 10.90
CA PHE A 429 21.54 -6.19 11.70
C PHE A 429 20.45 -7.26 11.88
N THR A 430 19.33 -6.90 12.50
CA THR A 430 18.26 -7.86 12.81
C THR A 430 17.64 -8.49 11.56
N ASP A 431 17.38 -7.67 10.53
CA ASP A 431 16.88 -8.10 9.23
C ASP A 431 17.92 -8.91 8.44
N VAL A 432 19.17 -8.44 8.42
CA VAL A 432 20.31 -9.14 7.79
C VAL A 432 20.55 -10.52 8.40
N ASP A 433 20.50 -10.64 9.73
CA ASP A 433 20.70 -11.94 10.40
C ASP A 433 19.57 -12.93 10.07
N ASP A 434 18.33 -12.45 9.90
CA ASP A 434 17.20 -13.29 9.46
C ASP A 434 17.37 -13.73 8.00
N VAL A 435 17.83 -12.85 7.10
CA VAL A 435 18.12 -13.21 5.69
C VAL A 435 19.24 -14.25 5.60
N THR A 436 20.32 -14.06 6.36
CA THR A 436 21.44 -15.00 6.46
C THR A 436 20.99 -16.36 7.00
N ALA A 437 20.15 -16.39 8.04
CA ALA A 437 19.60 -17.63 8.58
C ALA A 437 18.77 -18.39 7.54
N GLY A 438 17.99 -17.64 6.73
CA GLY A 438 17.22 -18.20 5.63
C GLY A 438 18.10 -18.87 4.57
N LEU A 439 19.19 -18.22 4.15
CA LEU A 439 20.15 -18.86 3.23
C LEU A 439 20.71 -20.15 3.84
N ARG A 440 21.14 -20.14 5.11
CA ARG A 440 21.74 -21.31 5.79
C ARG A 440 20.78 -22.49 5.86
N ASP A 441 19.49 -22.23 6.10
CA ASP A 441 18.44 -23.26 6.06
C ASP A 441 18.38 -23.93 4.67
N LEU A 442 18.38 -23.14 3.60
CA LEU A 442 18.32 -23.63 2.23
C LEU A 442 19.56 -24.42 1.81
N LEU A 443 20.75 -24.03 2.26
CA LEU A 443 22.00 -24.73 1.95
C LEU A 443 22.04 -26.17 2.48
N GLY A 444 21.15 -26.54 3.41
CA GLY A 444 20.99 -27.91 3.88
C GLY A 444 20.19 -28.81 2.94
N ARG A 445 19.52 -28.26 1.92
CA ARG A 445 18.66 -29.02 1.01
C ARG A 445 19.46 -29.73 -0.08
N PRO A 446 19.10 -30.97 -0.46
CA PRO A 446 19.83 -31.75 -1.47
C PRO A 446 19.67 -31.23 -2.91
N ASP A 447 18.64 -30.42 -3.17
CA ASP A 447 18.30 -29.82 -4.47
C ASP A 447 18.87 -28.40 -4.63
N VAL A 448 19.69 -27.91 -3.69
CA VAL A 448 20.34 -26.60 -3.72
C VAL A 448 21.83 -26.73 -4.01
N ASP A 449 22.33 -25.90 -4.92
CA ASP A 449 23.76 -25.76 -5.21
C ASP A 449 24.39 -24.71 -4.30
N ALA A 450 25.01 -25.18 -3.22
CA ALA A 450 25.66 -24.34 -2.22
C ALA A 450 26.83 -23.49 -2.77
N SER A 451 27.32 -23.76 -3.99
CA SER A 451 28.38 -22.97 -4.63
C SER A 451 27.85 -21.83 -5.52
N ARG A 452 26.52 -21.71 -5.68
CA ARG A 452 25.87 -20.70 -6.53
C ARG A 452 24.73 -20.02 -5.76
N THR A 453 25.12 -19.08 -4.91
CA THR A 453 24.23 -18.30 -4.05
C THR A 453 24.19 -16.84 -4.51
N VAL A 454 23.00 -16.28 -4.69
CA VAL A 454 22.81 -14.89 -5.11
C VAL A 454 21.86 -14.20 -4.15
N ILE A 455 22.15 -12.94 -3.80
CA ILE A 455 21.22 -12.08 -3.09
C ILE A 455 20.78 -10.92 -4.00
N ALA A 456 19.51 -10.53 -3.96
CA ALA A 456 19.03 -9.38 -4.71
C ALA A 456 17.87 -8.69 -3.99
N GLY A 457 17.74 -7.38 -4.16
CA GLY A 457 16.66 -6.60 -3.57
C GLY A 457 16.65 -5.14 -4.04
N TRP A 458 15.51 -4.46 -3.87
CA TRP A 458 15.28 -3.08 -4.28
C TRP A 458 14.96 -2.22 -3.05
N SER A 459 15.35 -0.94 -3.06
CA SER A 459 15.13 -0.02 -1.94
C SER A 459 15.74 -0.60 -0.66
N TRP A 460 14.96 -0.81 0.41
CA TRP A 460 15.42 -1.47 1.63
C TRP A 460 16.04 -2.85 1.38
N GLY A 461 15.49 -3.64 0.46
CA GLY A 461 16.07 -4.93 0.07
C GLY A 461 17.42 -4.77 -0.63
N GLY A 462 17.62 -3.64 -1.32
CA GLY A 462 18.91 -3.25 -1.89
C GLY A 462 19.91 -2.86 -0.80
N TYR A 463 19.47 -2.15 0.24
CA TYR A 463 20.26 -1.87 1.45
C TYR A 463 20.71 -3.17 2.14
N ILE A 464 19.77 -4.09 2.43
CA ILE A 464 20.07 -5.41 3.00
C ILE A 464 21.05 -6.18 2.09
N THR A 465 20.86 -6.12 0.77
CA THR A 465 21.78 -6.75 -0.20
C THR A 465 23.22 -6.23 -0.04
N LEU A 466 23.41 -4.91 0.10
CA LEU A 466 24.75 -4.35 0.33
C LEU A 466 25.31 -4.75 1.69
N MET A 467 24.48 -4.79 2.73
CA MET A 467 24.88 -5.20 4.08
C MET A 467 25.33 -6.67 4.13
N GLU A 468 24.57 -7.56 3.50
CA GLU A 468 24.88 -8.98 3.34
C GLU A 468 26.21 -9.22 2.61
N LEU A 469 26.43 -8.54 1.48
CA LEU A 469 27.69 -8.61 0.75
C LEU A 469 28.89 -8.07 1.54
N GLY A 470 28.67 -7.04 2.38
CA GLY A 470 29.71 -6.45 3.21
C GLY A 470 30.06 -7.27 4.46
N ARG A 471 29.04 -7.85 5.11
CA ARG A 471 29.17 -8.57 6.39
C ARG A 471 29.48 -10.05 6.20
N TYR A 472 28.95 -10.66 5.15
CA TYR A 472 29.08 -12.08 4.86
C TYR A 472 29.57 -12.36 3.42
N PRO A 473 30.71 -11.79 2.99
CA PRO A 473 31.19 -11.87 1.61
C PRO A 473 31.45 -13.30 1.12
N ASP A 474 31.73 -14.24 2.03
CA ASP A 474 31.99 -15.64 1.70
C ASP A 474 30.70 -16.46 1.48
N LEU A 475 29.53 -15.93 1.85
CA LEU A 475 28.24 -16.61 1.65
C LEU A 475 27.66 -16.42 0.25
N TRP A 476 28.07 -15.37 -0.47
CA TRP A 476 27.41 -14.92 -1.69
C TRP A 476 28.35 -15.01 -2.90
N THR A 477 27.87 -15.65 -3.97
CA THR A 477 28.58 -15.69 -5.26
C THR A 477 28.44 -14.36 -6.02
N ALA A 478 27.28 -13.71 -5.89
CA ALA A 478 26.99 -12.40 -6.48
C ALA A 478 25.84 -11.73 -5.71
N GLY A 479 25.70 -10.41 -5.88
CA GLY A 479 24.49 -9.73 -5.45
C GLY A 479 24.07 -8.57 -6.35
N MET A 480 22.78 -8.25 -6.33
CA MET A 480 22.15 -7.20 -7.13
C MET A 480 21.35 -6.25 -6.25
N ALA A 481 21.91 -5.08 -5.95
CA ALA A 481 21.26 -4.04 -5.16
C ALA A 481 20.64 -2.99 -6.09
N GLY A 482 19.31 -2.98 -6.20
CA GLY A 482 18.55 -2.00 -6.98
C GLY A 482 18.16 -0.79 -6.12
N VAL A 483 18.42 0.43 -6.60
CA VAL A 483 18.12 1.70 -5.89
C VAL A 483 18.36 1.62 -4.35
N PRO A 484 19.54 1.13 -3.89
CA PRO A 484 19.76 0.87 -2.47
C PRO A 484 20.02 2.16 -1.69
N VAL A 485 19.80 2.12 -0.38
CA VAL A 485 20.40 3.09 0.53
C VAL A 485 21.88 2.72 0.70
N GLY A 486 22.77 3.43 0.00
CA GLY A 486 24.21 3.15 0.04
C GLY A 486 24.98 3.87 1.15
N ASP A 487 24.49 5.05 1.54
CA ASP A 487 25.02 5.89 2.61
C ASP A 487 23.84 6.63 3.25
N TYR A 488 23.47 6.24 4.47
CA TYR A 488 22.31 6.80 5.16
C TYR A 488 22.46 8.28 5.51
N VAL A 489 23.67 8.72 5.85
CA VAL A 489 23.89 10.13 6.20
C VAL A 489 23.65 11.00 4.98
N ARG A 490 24.09 10.55 3.80
CA ARG A 490 23.86 11.26 2.54
C ARG A 490 22.43 11.13 2.04
N ALA A 491 21.84 9.93 2.13
CA ALA A 491 20.45 9.72 1.72
C ALA A 491 19.51 10.65 2.50
N TYR A 492 19.67 10.71 3.82
CA TYR A 492 18.88 11.57 4.70
C TYR A 492 18.94 13.06 4.33
N GLU A 493 20.09 13.56 3.88
CA GLU A 493 20.23 14.98 3.46
C GLU A 493 19.49 15.29 2.15
N GLU A 494 19.23 14.29 1.30
CA GLU A 494 18.74 14.48 -0.08
C GLU A 494 17.32 13.92 -0.32
N GLU A 495 16.81 13.08 0.58
CA GLU A 495 15.52 12.41 0.43
C GLU A 495 14.30 13.27 0.81
N ALA A 496 13.11 12.75 0.51
CA ALA A 496 11.85 13.41 0.83
C ALA A 496 11.65 13.56 2.35
N PRO A 497 10.95 14.62 2.82
CA PRO A 497 10.72 14.82 4.26
C PRO A 497 10.06 13.64 4.98
N SER A 498 9.18 12.90 4.30
CA SER A 498 8.53 11.70 4.85
C SER A 498 9.52 10.55 5.04
N LEU A 499 10.49 10.38 4.14
CA LEU A 499 11.58 9.40 4.29
C LEU A 499 12.52 9.82 5.43
N GLN A 500 12.83 11.12 5.54
CA GLN A 500 13.60 11.62 6.68
C GLN A 500 12.88 11.35 8.01
N ALA A 501 11.54 11.48 8.04
CA ALA A 501 10.75 11.16 9.23
C ALA A 501 10.82 9.66 9.56
N LEU A 502 10.78 8.79 8.54
CA LEU A 502 10.93 7.35 8.70
C LEU A 502 12.32 6.99 9.22
N ASP A 503 13.38 7.53 8.64
CA ASP A 503 14.76 7.29 9.07
C ASP A 503 14.99 7.71 10.52
N ARG A 504 14.42 8.86 10.93
CA ARG A 504 14.46 9.29 12.34
C ARG A 504 13.77 8.31 13.28
N ALA A 505 12.63 7.77 12.86
CA ALA A 505 11.89 6.78 13.63
C ALA A 505 12.69 5.48 13.78
N LEU A 506 13.24 4.99 12.67
CA LEU A 506 14.00 3.74 12.64
C LEU A 506 15.30 3.81 13.43
N MET A 507 15.96 4.96 13.50
CA MET A 507 17.26 5.12 14.17
C MET A 507 17.18 5.77 15.57
N GLY A 508 16.02 6.29 15.95
CA GLY A 508 15.85 7.06 17.20
C GLY A 508 16.52 8.45 17.17
N GLY A 509 16.81 8.97 15.97
CA GLY A 509 17.58 10.18 15.71
C GLY A 509 17.95 10.31 14.24
N THR A 510 18.65 11.39 13.86
CA THR A 510 19.16 11.46 12.48
C THR A 510 20.27 10.43 12.27
N PRO A 511 20.49 9.90 11.06
CA PRO A 511 21.56 8.91 10.85
C PRO A 511 22.98 9.38 11.21
N ALA A 512 23.19 10.69 11.38
CA ALA A 512 24.48 11.27 11.76
C ALA A 512 24.74 11.36 13.28
N THR A 513 23.74 11.11 14.12
CA THR A 513 23.75 11.34 15.57
C THR A 513 23.30 10.11 16.32
#